data_AF-A0A2K3K3R6-F1
#
_entry.id   AF-A0A2K3K3R6-F1
#
_cell.length_a   1.000
_cell.length_b   1.000
_cell.length_c   1.000
_cell.angle_alpha   90.00
_cell.angle_beta   90.00
_cell.angle_gamma   90.00
#
_symmetry.space_group_name_H-M   'P 1'
#
loop_
_entity.id
_entity.type
_entity.pdbx_description
1 polymer ?
#
loop_
_entity_poly.entity_id
_entity_poly.type
_entity_poly.pdbx_seq_one_letter_code
_entity_poly.pdbx_strand_id
1 'polypeptide(L)'
;MKESQEGEAERLRKEYEDKLAKVKESYAASETKLKENAAAQDEMIVKLSKEKDAAVFSVGTLGDEKERLETDVRELQLYAANQYEEGFAYALEQVKLLFPDLDAKRLAEADAMNQIVDGKLVPYVPPSE
;
A
#
# COMPACT_ATOMS: atom_id res chain seq x y z
N MET A 1 -5.32 -85.50 1.97
CA MET A 1 -5.58 -84.32 2.83
C MET A 1 -4.31 -83.52 3.14
N LYS A 2 -3.20 -84.14 3.56
CA LYS A 2 -1.96 -83.43 3.93
C LYS A 2 -1.33 -82.58 2.81
N GLU A 3 -1.12 -83.13 1.61
CA GLU A 3 -0.52 -82.40 0.48
C GLU A 3 -1.33 -81.16 0.04
N SER A 4 -2.67 -81.21 0.17
CA SER A 4 -3.53 -80.07 -0.16
C SER A 4 -3.37 -78.91 0.82
N GLN A 5 -3.06 -79.21 2.09
CA GLN A 5 -2.84 -78.18 3.13
C GLN A 5 -1.45 -77.54 3.00
N GLU A 6 -0.44 -78.30 2.60
CA GLU A 6 0.91 -77.78 2.32
C GLU A 6 0.92 -76.80 1.15
N GLY A 7 0.25 -77.12 0.04
CA GLY A 7 0.16 -76.23 -1.12
C GLY A 7 -0.62 -74.93 -0.83
N GLU A 8 -1.62 -74.98 0.05
CA GLU A 8 -2.36 -73.79 0.49
C GLU A 8 -1.52 -72.89 1.40
N ALA A 9 -0.74 -73.48 2.31
CA ALA A 9 0.18 -72.75 3.18
C ALA A 9 1.29 -72.04 2.37
N GLU A 10 1.84 -72.70 1.35
CA GLU A 10 2.86 -72.10 0.48
C GLU A 10 2.29 -70.95 -0.37
N ARG A 11 1.06 -71.08 -0.87
CA ARG A 11 0.34 -69.99 -1.55
C ARG A 11 0.13 -68.78 -0.65
N LEU A 12 -0.38 -68.99 0.56
CA LEU A 12 -0.63 -67.91 1.52
C LEU A 12 0.67 -67.21 1.92
N ARG A 13 1.75 -67.96 2.10
CA ARG A 13 3.07 -67.40 2.41
C ARG A 13 3.56 -66.49 1.28
N LYS A 14 3.48 -66.97 0.03
CA LYS A 14 3.89 -66.18 -1.14
C LYS A 14 3.05 -64.92 -1.30
N GLU A 15 1.74 -65.02 -1.11
CA GLU A 15 0.84 -63.86 -1.15
C GLU A 15 1.16 -62.82 -0.06
N TYR A 16 1.54 -63.27 1.14
CA TYR A 16 2.00 -62.39 2.22
C TYR A 16 3.32 -61.70 1.89
N GLU A 17 4.29 -62.45 1.36
CA GLU A 17 5.58 -61.90 0.93
C GLU A 17 5.40 -60.84 -0.17
N ASP A 18 4.52 -61.10 -1.16
CA ASP A 18 4.18 -60.16 -2.24
C ASP A 18 3.50 -58.89 -1.70
N LYS A 19 2.51 -59.03 -0.80
CA LYS A 19 1.83 -57.89 -0.16
C LYS A 19 2.81 -57.06 0.68
N LEU A 20 3.68 -57.72 1.43
CA LEU A 20 4.69 -57.05 2.25
C LEU A 20 5.68 -56.27 1.38
N ALA A 21 6.12 -56.85 0.26
CA ALA A 21 7.00 -56.17 -0.70
C ALA A 21 6.34 -54.91 -1.27
N LYS A 22 5.07 -55.02 -1.69
CA LYS A 22 4.31 -53.88 -2.23
C LYS A 22 4.10 -52.76 -1.21
N VAL A 23 3.83 -53.10 0.05
CA VAL A 23 3.71 -52.10 1.13
C VAL A 23 5.05 -51.38 1.34
N LYS A 24 6.17 -52.10 1.42
CA LYS A 24 7.50 -51.52 1.58
C LYS A 24 7.86 -50.57 0.44
N GLU A 25 7.58 -50.98 -0.80
CA GLU A 25 7.79 -50.13 -1.98
C GLU A 25 6.94 -48.86 -1.92
N SER A 26 5.65 -48.98 -1.59
CA SER A 26 4.76 -47.82 -1.49
C SER A 26 5.18 -46.85 -0.37
N TYR A 27 5.68 -47.38 0.76
CA TYR A 27 6.18 -46.58 1.86
C TYR A 27 7.44 -45.83 1.47
N ALA A 28 8.42 -46.51 0.86
CA ALA A 28 9.64 -45.88 0.36
C ALA A 28 9.34 -44.77 -0.68
N ALA A 29 8.39 -45.00 -1.57
CA ALA A 29 7.94 -44.00 -2.53
C ALA A 29 7.28 -42.79 -1.83
N SER A 30 6.44 -43.02 -0.83
CA SER A 30 5.82 -41.94 -0.05
C SER A 30 6.84 -41.14 0.76
N GLU A 31 7.83 -41.81 1.35
CA GLU A 31 8.87 -41.18 2.15
C GLU A 31 9.73 -40.28 1.27
N THR A 32 10.07 -40.75 0.07
CA THR A 32 10.83 -39.96 -0.92
C THR A 32 10.05 -38.72 -1.34
N LYS A 33 8.76 -38.87 -1.69
CA LYS A 33 7.91 -37.72 -2.05
C LYS A 33 7.75 -36.72 -0.90
N LEU A 34 7.63 -37.19 0.33
CA LEU A 34 7.54 -36.30 1.50
C LEU A 34 8.83 -35.51 1.71
N LYS A 35 10.00 -36.15 1.52
CA LYS A 35 11.31 -35.48 1.60
C LYS A 35 11.48 -34.42 0.52
N GLU A 36 11.11 -34.74 -0.73
CA GLU A 36 11.14 -33.78 -1.85
C GLU A 36 10.24 -32.58 -1.59
N ASN A 37 9.00 -32.83 -1.14
CA ASN A 37 8.06 -31.76 -0.81
C ASN A 37 8.55 -30.89 0.35
N ALA A 38 9.13 -31.49 1.40
CA ALA A 38 9.70 -30.75 2.52
C ALA A 38 10.85 -29.84 2.05
N ALA A 39 11.76 -30.34 1.22
CA ALA A 39 12.84 -29.55 0.65
C ALA A 39 12.31 -28.37 -0.18
N ALA A 40 11.30 -28.60 -1.03
CA ALA A 40 10.68 -27.55 -1.84
C ALA A 40 9.98 -26.48 -0.97
N GLN A 41 9.34 -26.89 0.13
CA GLN A 41 8.73 -25.96 1.08
C GLN A 41 9.78 -25.13 1.82
N ASP A 42 10.88 -25.73 2.26
CA ASP A 42 11.97 -25.01 2.93
C ASP A 42 12.58 -23.94 2.01
N GLU A 43 12.81 -24.26 0.73
CA GLU A 43 13.27 -23.28 -0.27
C GLU A 43 12.28 -22.13 -0.43
N MET A 44 10.98 -22.42 -0.50
CA MET A 44 9.94 -21.41 -0.62
C MET A 44 9.87 -20.50 0.61
N ILE A 45 10.00 -21.06 1.82
CA ILE A 45 10.02 -20.31 3.09
C ILE A 45 11.22 -19.35 3.12
N VAL A 46 12.40 -19.80 2.70
CA VAL A 46 13.60 -18.95 2.65
C VAL A 46 13.39 -17.78 1.68
N LYS A 47 12.81 -18.04 0.50
CA LYS A 47 12.52 -16.98 -0.48
C LYS A 47 11.51 -15.96 0.06
N LEU A 48 10.39 -16.44 0.59
CA LEU A 48 9.34 -15.58 1.16
C LEU A 48 9.84 -14.78 2.36
N SER A 49 10.73 -15.33 3.19
CA SER A 49 11.29 -14.57 4.32
C SER A 49 12.12 -13.39 3.82
N LYS A 50 12.97 -13.60 2.80
CA LYS A 50 13.77 -12.51 2.20
C LYS A 50 12.89 -11.43 1.59
N GLU A 51 11.86 -11.82 0.85
CA GLU A 51 10.91 -10.87 0.22
C GLU A 51 10.16 -10.07 1.28
N LYS A 52 9.67 -10.71 2.35
CA LYS A 52 9.05 -10.04 3.49
C LYS A 52 10.01 -9.06 4.16
N ASP A 53 11.26 -9.45 4.43
CA ASP A 53 12.22 -8.56 5.11
C ASP A 53 12.54 -7.33 4.24
N ALA A 54 12.67 -7.50 2.92
CA ALA A 54 12.83 -6.39 1.97
C ALA A 54 11.57 -5.49 1.93
N ALA A 55 10.38 -6.08 1.92
CA ALA A 55 9.12 -5.33 1.95
C ALA A 55 8.98 -4.51 3.24
N VAL A 56 9.27 -5.10 4.41
CA VAL A 56 9.25 -4.42 5.70
C VAL A 56 10.22 -3.24 5.72
N PHE A 57 11.43 -3.42 5.20
CA PHE A 57 12.40 -2.34 5.07
C PHE A 57 11.85 -1.20 4.20
N SER A 58 11.29 -1.53 3.03
CA SER A 58 10.72 -0.52 2.13
C SER A 58 9.56 0.26 2.75
N VAL A 59 8.67 -0.41 3.49
CA VAL A 59 7.55 0.22 4.18
C VAL A 59 8.02 1.20 5.23
N GLY A 60 9.09 0.86 5.99
CA GLY A 60 9.71 1.79 6.93
C GLY A 60 10.18 3.08 6.23
N THR A 61 10.96 2.93 5.16
CA THR A 61 11.48 4.10 4.40
C THR A 61 10.37 4.96 3.79
N LEU A 62 9.29 4.34 3.30
CA LEU A 62 8.14 5.06 2.76
C LEU A 62 7.33 5.75 3.85
N GLY A 63 7.28 5.17 5.06
CA GLY A 63 6.66 5.80 6.22
C GLY A 63 7.35 7.10 6.61
N ASP A 64 8.68 7.06 6.74
CA ASP A 64 9.48 8.23 7.08
C ASP A 64 9.37 9.33 6.02
N GLU A 65 9.42 8.95 4.74
CA GLU A 65 9.27 9.90 3.62
C GLU A 65 7.88 10.54 3.60
N LYS A 66 6.83 9.77 3.90
CA LYS A 66 5.47 10.29 3.99
C LYS A 66 5.36 11.34 5.10
N GLU A 67 5.89 11.07 6.28
CA GLU A 67 5.85 12.02 7.40
C GLU A 67 6.60 13.32 7.09
N ARG A 68 7.76 13.19 6.41
CA ARG A 68 8.52 14.35 5.91
C ARG A 68 7.71 15.17 4.93
N LEU A 69 7.13 14.55 3.91
CA LEU A 69 6.32 15.26 2.90
C LEU A 69 5.06 15.89 3.50
N GLU A 70 4.39 15.24 4.45
CA GLU A 70 3.25 15.83 5.17
C GLU A 70 3.66 17.08 5.95
N THR A 71 4.87 17.09 6.51
CA THR A 71 5.42 18.26 7.20
C THR A 71 5.74 19.39 6.22
N ASP A 72 6.48 19.09 5.14
CA ASP A 72 6.83 20.05 4.10
C ASP A 72 5.58 20.71 3.49
N VAL A 73 4.51 19.94 3.25
CA VAL A 73 3.24 20.48 2.73
C VAL A 73 2.60 21.48 3.72
N ARG A 74 2.60 21.17 5.02
CA ARG A 74 2.04 22.08 6.04
C ARG A 74 2.85 23.37 6.12
N GLU A 75 4.18 23.26 6.10
CA GLU A 75 5.08 24.42 6.13
C GLU A 75 4.92 25.30 4.89
N LEU A 76 4.83 24.70 3.70
CA LEU A 76 4.58 25.42 2.45
C LEU A 76 3.22 26.10 2.43
N GLN A 77 2.17 25.46 2.96
CA GLN A 77 0.85 26.07 3.09
C GLN A 77 0.88 27.30 4.00
N LEU A 78 1.55 27.20 5.15
CA LEU A 78 1.71 28.33 6.07
C LEU A 78 2.53 29.45 5.44
N TYR A 79 3.63 29.12 4.77
CA TYR A 79 4.46 30.09 4.07
C TYR A 79 3.67 30.84 3.00
N ALA A 80 2.91 30.12 2.17
CA ALA A 80 2.06 30.72 1.14
C ALA A 80 0.99 31.62 1.75
N ALA A 81 0.30 31.17 2.82
CA ALA A 81 -0.69 31.97 3.51
C ALA A 81 -0.11 33.30 4.01
N ASN A 82 1.06 33.24 4.68
CA ASN A 82 1.74 34.44 5.17
C ASN A 82 2.14 35.38 4.03
N GLN A 83 2.67 34.85 2.92
CA GLN A 83 3.04 35.68 1.76
C GLN A 83 1.82 36.38 1.13
N TYR A 84 0.67 35.69 1.04
CA TYR A 84 -0.56 36.31 0.55
C TYR A 84 -1.09 37.38 1.51
N GLU A 85 -1.05 37.12 2.82
CA GLU A 85 -1.48 38.08 3.83
C GLU A 85 -0.61 39.34 3.82
N GLU A 86 0.72 39.18 3.87
CA GLU A 86 1.68 40.28 3.83
C GLU A 86 1.57 41.08 2.51
N GLY A 87 1.53 40.38 1.38
CA GLY A 87 1.42 41.00 0.06
C GLY A 87 0.11 41.78 -0.11
N PHE A 88 -1.00 41.23 0.38
CA PHE A 88 -2.29 41.90 0.36
C PHE A 88 -2.32 43.14 1.26
N ALA A 89 -1.78 43.02 2.48
CA ALA A 89 -1.67 44.16 3.39
C ALA A 89 -0.86 45.30 2.77
N TYR A 90 0.29 44.98 2.16
CA TYR A 90 1.14 45.97 1.50
C TYR A 90 0.44 46.63 0.28
N ALA A 91 -0.29 45.85 -0.52
CA ALA A 91 -1.09 46.40 -1.63
C ALA A 91 -2.17 47.36 -1.13
N LEU A 92 -2.85 47.05 -0.02
CA LEU A 92 -3.83 47.94 0.58
C LEU A 92 -3.20 49.25 1.08
N GLU A 93 -1.99 49.20 1.65
CA GLU A 93 -1.26 50.40 2.05
C GLU A 93 -0.92 51.29 0.86
N GLN A 94 -0.47 50.71 -0.26
CA GLN A 94 -0.22 51.46 -1.49
C GLN A 94 -1.50 52.12 -2.04
N VAL A 95 -2.63 51.42 -2.02
CA VAL A 95 -3.92 51.98 -2.47
C VAL A 95 -4.32 53.17 -1.59
N LYS A 96 -4.22 53.04 -0.27
CA LYS A 96 -4.51 54.14 0.67
C LYS A 96 -3.61 55.36 0.42
N LEU A 97 -2.34 55.14 0.08
CA LEU A 97 -1.40 56.22 -0.23
C LEU A 97 -1.78 56.98 -1.52
N LEU A 98 -2.16 56.25 -2.58
CA LEU A 98 -2.51 56.84 -3.88
C LEU A 98 -3.91 57.46 -3.89
N PHE A 99 -4.83 56.96 -3.05
CA PHE A 99 -6.22 57.39 -2.98
C PHE A 99 -6.59 57.73 -1.52
N PRO A 100 -6.12 58.88 -0.98
CA PRO A 100 -6.33 59.24 0.43
C PRO A 100 -7.79 59.47 0.80
N ASP A 101 -8.65 59.80 -0.19
CA ASP A 101 -10.09 59.99 0.01
C ASP A 101 -10.88 58.66 0.05
N LEU A 102 -10.22 57.53 -0.19
CA LEU A 102 -10.87 56.21 -0.16
C LEU A 102 -11.19 55.81 1.28
N ASP A 103 -12.46 55.93 1.67
CA ASP A 103 -12.90 55.59 3.02
C ASP A 103 -13.00 54.07 3.25
N ALA A 104 -12.93 53.67 4.53
CA ALA A 104 -12.99 52.27 4.94
C ALA A 104 -14.32 51.57 4.56
N LYS A 105 -15.41 52.35 4.40
CA LYS A 105 -16.72 51.80 4.05
C LYS A 105 -16.73 51.36 2.58
N ARG A 106 -16.19 52.18 1.68
CA ARG A 106 -16.04 51.84 0.26
C ARG A 106 -15.08 50.67 0.05
N LEU A 107 -14.01 50.60 0.83
CA LEU A 107 -13.08 49.47 0.78
C LEU A 107 -13.73 48.16 1.26
N ALA A 108 -14.59 48.23 2.30
CA ALA A 108 -15.32 47.07 2.82
C ALA A 108 -16.39 46.53 1.86
N GLU A 109 -16.76 47.27 0.81
CA GLU A 109 -17.61 46.76 -0.27
C GLU A 109 -16.85 45.82 -1.22
N ALA A 110 -15.51 45.88 -1.22
CA ALA A 110 -14.69 44.94 -1.95
C ALA A 110 -14.68 43.61 -1.20
N ASP A 111 -15.26 42.59 -1.83
CA ASP A 111 -15.25 41.21 -1.35
C ASP A 111 -14.39 40.38 -2.32
N ALA A 112 -13.39 39.69 -1.78
CA ALA A 112 -12.51 38.82 -2.57
C ALA A 112 -13.25 37.63 -3.22
N MET A 113 -14.46 37.29 -2.73
CA MET A 113 -15.32 36.26 -3.29
C MET A 113 -16.22 36.77 -4.42
N ASN A 114 -16.18 38.08 -4.71
CA ASN A 114 -16.85 38.66 -5.86
C ASN A 114 -15.90 38.72 -7.07
N GLN A 115 -16.48 38.72 -8.26
CA GLN A 115 -15.78 38.91 -9.53
C GLN A 115 -16.14 40.26 -10.16
N ILE A 116 -15.31 40.72 -11.09
CA ILE A 116 -15.55 41.93 -11.86
C ILE A 116 -16.16 41.54 -13.21
N VAL A 117 -17.42 41.92 -13.45
CA VAL A 117 -18.11 41.76 -14.74
C VAL A 117 -18.56 43.14 -15.21
N ASP A 118 -18.15 43.54 -16.41
CA ASP A 118 -18.43 44.86 -17.01
C ASP A 118 -18.14 46.04 -16.05
N GLY A 119 -17.05 45.93 -15.28
CA GLY A 119 -16.62 46.95 -14.32
C GLY A 119 -17.45 47.02 -13.04
N LYS A 120 -18.32 46.04 -12.77
CA LYS A 120 -19.11 45.93 -11.53
C LYS A 120 -18.71 44.69 -10.72
N LEU A 121 -18.68 44.84 -9.40
CA LEU A 121 -18.53 43.71 -8.48
C LEU A 121 -19.85 42.92 -8.42
N VAL A 122 -19.78 41.63 -8.68
CA VAL A 122 -20.90 40.69 -8.60
C VAL A 122 -20.43 39.39 -7.93
N PRO A 123 -21.32 38.60 -7.29
CA PRO A 123 -20.95 37.29 -6.74
C PRO A 123 -20.22 36.40 -7.74
N TYR A 124 -19.16 35.73 -7.30
CA TYR A 124 -18.48 34.74 -8.12
C TYR A 124 -19.42 33.57 -8.42
N VAL A 125 -19.45 33.16 -9.69
CA VAL A 125 -20.15 31.98 -10.16
C VAL A 125 -19.10 31.02 -10.72
N PRO A 126 -18.90 29.83 -10.11
CA PRO A 126 -17.95 28.87 -10.63
C PRO A 126 -18.29 28.48 -12.08
N PRO A 127 -17.28 28.20 -12.92
CA PRO A 127 -17.51 27.60 -14.23
C PRO A 127 -18.33 26.31 -14.07
N SER A 128 -19.30 26.10 -14.95
CA SER A 128 -20.00 24.82 -15.04
C SER A 128 -19.00 23.76 -15.50
N GLU A 129 -19.00 22.59 -14.85
CA GLU A 129 -18.24 21.41 -15.30
C GLU A 129 -18.67 20.91 -16.69
#